data_AF-A0A1I2GIC3-F1
#
_entry.id   AF-A0A1I2GIC3-F1
#
_cell.length_a   1.000
_cell.length_b   1.000
_cell.length_c   1.000
_cell.angle_alpha   90.00
_cell.angle_beta   90.00
_cell.angle_gamma   90.00
#
_symmetry.space_group_name_H-M   'P 1'
#
loop_
_entity.id
_entity.type
_entity.pdbx_description
1 polymer ?
#
loop_
_entity_poly.entity_id
_entity_poly.type
_entity_poly.pdbx_seq_one_letter_code
_entity_poly.pdbx_strand_id
1 'polypeptide(L)'
;MGMDFTAYQAHYLDQAGIHQFFEDLTQTELHFPAIHTFIQEIIRQNPTDNREWRLFFDDSTATHVISGPGGFGLTLSEKVCLFDHFIRWGAFLVNHKAQLVLRNVCYELKAFFKSSYVIYVPDNAAMESVIMDFLWKDQNRDIGYMKDWLLKNCGMPKDKIRAIYKNQGQSWVSDGYYIDYFQDFKSL
;
A
#
# COMPACT_ATOMS: atom_id res chain seq x y z
N MET A 1 4.63 -6.87 19.19
CA MET A 1 3.82 -6.09 18.23
C MET A 1 4.33 -6.43 16.84
N GLY A 2 3.44 -6.66 15.88
CA GLY A 2 3.83 -6.97 14.49
C GLY A 2 3.83 -5.71 13.63
N MET A 3 4.59 -5.74 12.53
CA MET A 3 4.50 -4.74 11.46
C MET A 3 3.28 -5.04 10.59
N ASP A 4 2.62 -3.99 10.11
CA ASP A 4 1.49 -4.04 9.18
C ASP A 4 1.94 -3.79 7.74
N PHE A 5 1.10 -4.19 6.80
CA PHE A 5 1.38 -4.07 5.38
C PHE A 5 1.24 -2.62 4.93
N THR A 6 2.23 -2.12 4.19
CA THR A 6 2.14 -0.83 3.50
C THR A 6 2.70 -0.91 2.08
N ALA A 7 2.10 -0.13 1.18
CA ALA A 7 2.51 -0.01 -0.21
C ALA A 7 2.43 1.45 -0.67
N TYR A 8 3.43 1.91 -1.41
CA TYR A 8 3.57 3.31 -1.82
C TYR A 8 3.63 3.41 -3.34
N GLN A 9 2.89 4.36 -3.92
CA GLN A 9 2.88 4.61 -5.36
C GLN A 9 2.55 6.07 -5.67
N ALA A 10 2.97 6.55 -6.85
CA ALA A 10 2.58 7.88 -7.29
C ALA A 10 1.07 7.95 -7.57
N HIS A 11 0.49 9.13 -7.35
CA HIS A 11 -0.76 9.55 -8.00
C HIS A 11 -0.61 10.97 -8.51
N TYR A 12 -1.57 11.38 -9.33
CA TYR A 12 -1.61 12.70 -9.97
C TYR A 12 -2.97 13.37 -9.82
N LEU A 13 -3.80 12.87 -8.89
CA LEU A 13 -5.10 13.44 -8.60
C LEU A 13 -4.97 14.76 -7.86
N ASP A 14 -5.76 15.75 -8.26
CA ASP A 14 -6.06 16.92 -7.44
C ASP A 14 -7.22 16.61 -6.48
N GLN A 15 -7.66 17.61 -5.70
CA GLN A 15 -8.75 17.43 -4.74
C GLN A 15 -10.03 16.91 -5.41
N ALA A 16 -10.42 17.46 -6.57
CA ALA A 16 -11.59 17.01 -7.31
C ALA A 16 -11.44 15.56 -7.79
N GLY A 17 -10.25 15.19 -8.28
CA GLY A 17 -9.90 13.83 -8.68
C GLY A 17 -9.95 12.84 -7.51
N ILE A 18 -9.56 13.24 -6.30
CA ILE A 18 -9.65 12.41 -5.09
C ILE A 18 -11.12 12.15 -4.74
N HIS A 19 -11.99 13.17 -4.81
CA HIS A 19 -13.42 13.00 -4.59
C HIS A 19 -14.06 12.08 -5.64
N GLN A 20 -13.73 12.26 -6.92
CA GLN A 20 -14.23 11.38 -7.99
C GLN A 20 -13.74 9.94 -7.78
N PHE A 21 -12.47 9.75 -7.45
CA PHE A 21 -11.92 8.42 -7.15
C PHE A 21 -12.65 7.76 -5.97
N PHE A 22 -12.96 8.51 -4.91
CA PHE A 22 -13.76 8.00 -3.80
C PHE A 22 -15.18 7.61 -4.23
N GLU A 23 -15.85 8.40 -5.06
CA GLU A 23 -17.16 8.03 -5.61
C GLU A 23 -17.08 6.75 -6.45
N ASP A 24 -16.09 6.65 -7.35
CA ASP A 24 -15.88 5.48 -8.20
C ASP A 24 -15.59 4.21 -7.38
N LEU A 25 -14.81 4.35 -6.31
CA LEU A 25 -14.45 3.27 -5.38
C LEU A 25 -15.64 2.78 -4.55
N THR A 26 -16.65 3.63 -4.32
CA THR A 26 -17.78 3.32 -3.44
C THR A 26 -19.05 2.91 -4.17
N GLN A 27 -19.23 3.33 -5.42
CA GLN A 27 -20.48 3.14 -6.15
C GLN A 27 -20.57 1.83 -6.92
N THR A 28 -19.47 1.30 -7.46
CA THR A 28 -19.53 0.15 -8.37
C THR A 28 -18.31 -0.76 -8.29
N GLU A 29 -18.57 -2.05 -8.14
CA GLU A 29 -17.53 -3.10 -8.20
C GLU A 29 -16.86 -3.18 -9.58
N LEU A 30 -17.47 -2.59 -10.61
CA LEU A 30 -16.95 -2.62 -11.98
C LEU A 30 -15.67 -1.80 -12.15
N HIS A 31 -15.48 -0.75 -11.37
CA HIS A 31 -14.30 0.11 -11.50
C HIS A 31 -13.08 -0.48 -10.77
N PHE A 32 -13.30 -1.16 -9.63
CA PHE A 32 -12.25 -1.68 -8.77
C PHE A 32 -12.49 -3.14 -8.33
N PRO A 33 -12.66 -4.08 -9.28
CA PRO A 33 -13.03 -5.47 -8.97
C PRO A 33 -12.04 -6.18 -8.04
N ALA A 34 -10.74 -5.90 -8.13
CA ALA A 34 -9.74 -6.50 -7.24
C ALA A 34 -9.89 -6.00 -5.80
N ILE A 35 -10.11 -4.70 -5.60
CA ILE A 35 -10.38 -4.12 -4.27
C ILE A 35 -11.67 -4.68 -3.67
N HIS A 36 -12.77 -4.70 -4.43
CA HIS A 36 -14.04 -5.23 -3.92
C HIS A 36 -13.94 -6.73 -3.59
N THR A 37 -13.32 -7.53 -4.46
CA THR A 37 -13.07 -8.96 -4.18
C THR A 37 -12.25 -9.15 -2.91
N PHE A 38 -11.20 -8.34 -2.73
CA PHE A 38 -10.38 -8.34 -1.53
C PHE A 38 -11.20 -8.06 -0.27
N ILE A 39 -11.97 -6.96 -0.28
CA ILE A 39 -12.81 -6.53 0.84
C ILE A 39 -13.82 -7.63 1.21
N GLN A 40 -14.49 -8.23 0.23
CA GLN A 40 -15.46 -9.31 0.46
C GLN A 40 -14.81 -10.54 1.12
N GLU A 41 -13.61 -10.93 0.67
CA GLU A 41 -12.90 -12.07 1.27
C GLU A 41 -12.47 -11.78 2.72
N ILE A 42 -12.09 -10.53 3.04
CA ILE A 42 -11.78 -10.12 4.42
C ILE A 42 -13.03 -10.10 5.29
N ILE A 43 -14.12 -9.45 4.85
CA ILE A 43 -15.38 -9.38 5.61
C ILE A 43 -15.96 -10.77 5.86
N ARG A 44 -15.86 -11.68 4.89
CA ARG A 44 -16.31 -13.06 5.05
C ARG A 44 -15.60 -13.78 6.20
N GLN A 45 -14.33 -13.44 6.44
CA GLN A 45 -13.54 -14.00 7.55
C GLN A 45 -13.74 -13.21 8.85
N ASN A 46 -13.97 -11.90 8.76
CA ASN A 46 -14.14 -10.99 9.90
C ASN A 46 -15.34 -10.03 9.66
N PRO A 47 -16.58 -10.46 9.93
CA PRO A 47 -17.77 -9.65 9.62
C PRO A 47 -17.84 -8.30 10.35
N THR A 48 -17.13 -8.16 11.47
CA THR A 48 -17.06 -6.91 12.25
C THR A 48 -16.29 -5.79 11.53
N ASP A 49 -15.53 -6.12 10.49
CA ASP A 49 -14.78 -5.15 9.70
C ASP A 49 -15.59 -4.57 8.53
N ASN A 50 -16.89 -4.87 8.44
CA ASN A 50 -17.80 -4.27 7.47
C ASN A 50 -18.19 -2.83 7.86
N ARG A 51 -17.22 -1.91 7.75
CA ARG A 51 -17.39 -0.48 8.04
C ARG A 51 -17.77 0.28 6.79
N GLU A 52 -18.51 1.37 6.95
CA GLU A 52 -18.80 2.29 5.85
C GLU A 52 -17.54 3.00 5.35
N TRP A 53 -17.51 3.27 4.05
CA TRP A 53 -16.49 4.11 3.43
C TRP A 53 -16.52 5.53 3.98
N ARG A 54 -15.35 6.12 4.18
CA ARG A 54 -15.17 7.51 4.62
C ARG A 54 -14.03 8.14 3.86
N LEU A 55 -14.23 9.40 3.49
CA LEU A 55 -13.20 10.30 2.98
C LEU A 55 -13.15 11.51 3.91
N PHE A 56 -11.97 11.83 4.41
CA PHE A 56 -11.74 13.06 5.18
C PHE A 56 -10.34 13.62 4.90
N PHE A 57 -10.14 14.88 5.23
CA PHE A 57 -8.85 15.54 5.16
C PHE A 57 -8.24 15.61 6.57
N ASP A 58 -7.00 15.19 6.71
CA ASP A 58 -6.22 15.34 7.94
C ASP A 58 -5.34 16.58 7.85
N ASP A 59 -5.75 17.65 8.55
CA ASP A 59 -5.03 18.93 8.58
C ASP A 59 -3.61 18.81 9.15
N SER A 60 -3.36 17.83 10.03
CA SER A 60 -2.07 17.67 10.70
C SER A 60 -0.99 17.14 9.76
N THR A 61 -1.38 16.23 8.86
CA THR A 61 -0.49 15.63 7.86
C THR A 61 -0.64 16.26 6.48
N ALA A 62 -1.69 17.07 6.27
CA ALA A 62 -2.15 17.60 4.98
C ALA A 62 -2.39 16.51 3.93
N THR A 63 -3.06 15.43 4.34
CA THR A 63 -3.38 14.28 3.49
C THR A 63 -4.89 14.04 3.43
N HIS A 64 -5.35 13.45 2.33
CA HIS A 64 -6.69 12.87 2.26
C HIS A 64 -6.62 11.42 2.71
N VAL A 65 -7.52 11.02 3.60
CA VAL A 65 -7.61 9.66 4.10
C VAL A 65 -8.91 9.03 3.62
N ILE A 66 -8.79 7.89 2.96
CA ILE A 66 -9.91 7.03 2.59
C ILE A 66 -9.83 5.78 3.47
N SER A 67 -10.85 5.57 4.29
CA SER A 67 -10.99 4.34 5.09
C SER A 67 -12.23 3.59 4.66
N GLY A 68 -12.15 2.28 4.54
CA GLY A 68 -13.23 1.45 4.02
C GLY A 68 -13.44 0.13 4.78
N PRO A 69 -14.39 -0.68 4.28
CA PRO A 69 -14.65 -2.00 4.80
C PRO A 69 -13.43 -2.91 4.68
N GLY A 70 -13.40 -3.97 5.49
CA GLY A 70 -12.29 -4.93 5.52
C GLY A 70 -10.98 -4.34 6.05
N GLY A 71 -10.96 -3.12 6.57
CA GLY A 71 -9.73 -2.42 6.99
C GLY A 71 -8.91 -1.84 5.84
N PHE A 72 -9.53 -1.63 4.68
CA PHE A 72 -8.94 -0.92 3.58
C PHE A 72 -8.62 0.54 3.96
N GLY A 73 -7.36 0.95 3.84
CA GLY A 73 -6.92 2.32 4.13
C GLY A 73 -6.06 2.89 3.00
N LEU A 74 -6.39 4.09 2.54
CA LEU A 74 -5.50 4.88 1.69
C LEU A 74 -5.21 6.22 2.35
N THR A 75 -3.95 6.62 2.30
CA THR A 75 -3.50 7.97 2.64
C THR A 75 -2.90 8.62 1.39
N LEU A 76 -3.50 9.72 0.93
CA LEU A 76 -3.08 10.45 -0.25
C LEU A 76 -2.46 11.79 0.15
N SER A 77 -1.15 11.91 -0.04
CA SER A 77 -0.44 13.19 -0.02
C SER A 77 -0.72 13.95 -1.32
N GLU A 78 0.07 14.98 -1.65
CA GLU A 78 -0.06 15.62 -2.97
C GLU A 78 0.44 14.72 -4.11
N LYS A 79 1.38 13.80 -3.83
CA LYS A 79 2.16 13.10 -4.87
C LYS A 79 2.16 11.58 -4.72
N VAL A 80 1.89 11.07 -3.53
CA VAL A 80 2.02 9.65 -3.18
C VAL A 80 0.78 9.16 -2.45
N CYS A 81 0.33 7.99 -2.89
CA CYS A 81 -0.73 7.21 -2.28
C CYS A 81 -0.07 6.06 -1.52
N LEU A 82 -0.31 6.04 -0.21
CA LEU A 82 -0.04 4.94 0.68
C LEU A 82 -1.29 4.07 0.76
N PHE A 83 -1.16 2.78 0.47
CA PHE A 83 -2.14 1.75 0.81
C PHE A 83 -1.65 1.00 2.05
N ASP A 84 -2.43 1.07 3.12
CA ASP A 84 -2.17 0.39 4.38
C ASP A 84 -3.28 -0.63 4.71
N HIS A 85 -2.90 -1.70 5.39
CA HIS A 85 -3.84 -2.73 5.82
C HIS A 85 -3.32 -3.50 7.03
N PHE A 86 -4.22 -3.93 7.91
CA PHE A 86 -3.88 -4.72 9.11
C PHE A 86 -3.37 -6.15 8.83
N ILE A 87 -3.24 -6.55 7.55
CA ILE A 87 -2.59 -7.82 7.23
C ILE A 87 -1.13 -7.64 7.62
N ARG A 88 -0.65 -8.49 8.53
CA ARG A 88 0.71 -8.38 9.04
C ARG A 88 1.73 -8.47 7.90
N TRP A 89 2.73 -7.61 7.93
CA TRP A 89 3.85 -7.59 7.00
C TRP A 89 4.45 -8.99 6.84
N GLY A 90 4.70 -9.69 7.94
CA GLY A 90 5.22 -11.06 7.91
C GLY A 90 4.35 -12.03 7.11
N ALA A 91 3.02 -11.91 7.17
CA ALA A 91 2.12 -12.73 6.38
C ALA A 91 2.22 -12.38 4.88
N PHE A 92 2.29 -11.10 4.52
CA PHE A 92 2.54 -10.67 3.15
C PHE A 92 3.87 -11.24 2.60
N LEU A 93 4.92 -11.31 3.42
CA LEU A 93 6.23 -11.80 3.00
C LEU A 93 6.31 -13.32 2.75
N VAL A 94 5.52 -14.12 3.46
CA VAL A 94 5.67 -15.60 3.44
C VAL A 94 4.44 -16.37 2.96
N ASN A 95 3.24 -15.76 2.98
CA ASN A 95 2.00 -16.39 2.55
C ASN A 95 1.65 -15.94 1.12
N HIS A 96 1.78 -16.86 0.17
CA HIS A 96 1.53 -16.58 -1.25
C HIS A 96 0.10 -16.08 -1.53
N LYS A 97 -0.93 -16.59 -0.83
CA LYS A 97 -2.31 -16.13 -1.01
C LYS A 97 -2.46 -14.67 -0.56
N ALA A 98 -1.93 -14.33 0.61
CA ALA A 98 -1.96 -12.95 1.11
C ALA A 98 -1.17 -12.00 0.19
N GLN A 99 -0.01 -12.45 -0.28
CA GLN A 99 0.83 -11.71 -1.21
C GLN A 99 0.07 -11.42 -2.52
N LEU A 100 -0.54 -12.42 -3.14
CA LEU A 100 -1.26 -12.27 -4.41
C LEU A 100 -2.45 -11.31 -4.28
N VAL A 101 -3.23 -11.44 -3.21
CA VAL A 101 -4.42 -10.61 -2.97
C VAL A 101 -4.03 -9.14 -2.78
N LEU A 102 -3.05 -8.85 -1.93
CA LEU A 102 -2.58 -7.47 -1.71
C LEU A 102 -1.90 -6.90 -2.96
N ARG A 103 -1.15 -7.70 -3.72
CA ARG A 103 -0.56 -7.29 -5.01
C ARG A 103 -1.63 -6.97 -6.04
N ASN A 104 -2.73 -7.72 -6.12
CA ASN A 104 -3.85 -7.42 -7.03
C ASN A 104 -4.46 -6.04 -6.75
N VAL A 105 -4.69 -5.72 -5.48
CA VAL A 105 -5.16 -4.38 -5.05
C VAL A 105 -4.16 -3.31 -5.48
N CYS A 106 -2.87 -3.51 -5.19
CA CYS A 106 -1.82 -2.56 -5.57
C CYS A 106 -1.71 -2.38 -7.09
N TYR A 107 -1.88 -3.46 -7.86
CA TYR A 107 -1.83 -3.42 -9.32
C TYR A 107 -2.99 -2.60 -9.90
N GLU A 108 -4.20 -2.81 -9.39
CA GLU A 108 -5.40 -2.08 -9.80
C GLU A 108 -5.27 -0.58 -9.50
N LEU A 109 -4.83 -0.23 -8.28
CA LEU A 109 -4.54 1.16 -7.90
C LEU A 109 -3.41 1.76 -8.78
N LYS A 110 -2.35 1.01 -9.04
CA LYS A 110 -1.25 1.45 -9.93
C LYS A 110 -1.76 1.75 -11.33
N ALA A 111 -2.64 0.90 -11.88
CA ALA A 111 -3.23 1.08 -13.20
C ALA A 111 -4.07 2.37 -13.23
N PHE A 112 -4.91 2.58 -12.21
CA PHE A 112 -5.75 3.76 -12.08
C PHE A 112 -4.92 5.05 -11.96
N PHE A 113 -3.96 5.08 -11.02
CA PHE A 113 -3.09 6.25 -10.79
C PHE A 113 -2.01 6.43 -11.87
N LYS A 114 -1.89 5.50 -12.82
CA LYS A 114 -0.83 5.47 -13.85
C LYS A 114 0.57 5.48 -13.24
N SER A 115 0.73 4.90 -12.04
CA SER A 115 2.03 4.77 -11.41
C SER A 115 2.90 3.78 -12.21
N SER A 116 4.21 4.04 -12.26
CA SER A 116 5.16 3.14 -12.93
C SER A 116 5.45 1.87 -12.12
N TYR A 117 5.37 1.95 -10.79
CA TYR A 117 5.69 0.85 -9.88
C TYR A 117 5.03 1.08 -8.50
N VAL A 118 5.11 0.06 -7.66
CA VAL A 118 4.71 0.11 -6.24
C VAL A 118 5.91 -0.29 -5.37
N ILE A 119 6.14 0.42 -4.28
CA ILE A 119 7.19 0.09 -3.30
C ILE A 119 6.52 -0.57 -2.08
N TYR A 120 7.01 -1.75 -1.68
CA TYR A 120 6.58 -2.41 -0.45
C TYR A 120 7.64 -2.27 0.65
N VAL A 121 7.22 -1.75 1.80
CA VAL A 121 7.98 -1.66 3.05
C VAL A 121 7.05 -1.98 4.23
N PRO A 122 7.56 -2.38 5.41
CA PRO A 122 6.77 -2.41 6.63
C PRO A 122 6.35 -0.98 7.06
N ASP A 123 5.28 -0.90 7.85
CA ASP A 123 4.81 0.34 8.47
C ASP A 123 5.80 0.91 9.51
N ASN A 124 6.58 0.06 10.17
CA ASN A 124 7.51 0.47 11.23
C ASN A 124 8.68 -0.52 11.42
N ALA A 125 9.50 -0.24 12.44
CA ALA A 125 10.55 -1.12 12.99
C ALA A 125 11.68 -1.54 12.05
N ALA A 126 11.72 -1.02 10.82
CA ALA A 126 12.79 -1.26 9.85
C ALA A 126 13.26 0.05 9.21
N MET A 127 14.50 0.07 8.69
CA MET A 127 15.07 1.30 8.13
C MET A 127 14.29 1.80 6.93
N GLU A 128 13.77 0.88 6.12
CA GLU A 128 12.98 1.18 4.94
C GLU A 128 11.62 1.86 5.26
N SER A 129 11.09 1.75 6.49
CA SER A 129 9.82 2.38 6.87
C SER A 129 9.92 3.90 7.01
N VAL A 130 11.14 4.47 7.03
CA VAL A 130 11.39 5.93 7.11
C VAL A 130 10.77 6.68 5.93
N ILE A 131 10.55 6.02 4.78
CA ILE A 131 9.89 6.69 3.64
C ILE A 131 8.47 7.14 3.95
N MET A 132 7.82 6.57 4.98
CA MET A 132 6.51 7.02 5.45
C MET A 132 6.54 8.48 5.87
N ASP A 133 7.65 8.93 6.49
CA ASP A 133 7.81 10.32 6.94
C ASP A 133 7.86 11.31 5.76
N PHE A 134 8.11 10.82 4.55
CA PHE A 134 8.15 11.67 3.36
C PHE A 134 6.77 11.99 2.78
N LEU A 135 5.70 11.34 3.25
CA LEU A 135 4.32 11.62 2.87
C LEU A 135 3.81 12.95 3.45
N TRP A 136 4.29 13.32 4.63
CA TRP A 136 3.71 14.38 5.44
C TRP A 136 4.02 15.77 4.89
N LYS A 137 3.17 16.75 5.24
CA LYS A 137 3.22 18.14 4.78
C LYS A 137 4.61 18.78 4.78
N ASP A 138 5.43 18.52 5.80
CA ASP A 138 6.75 19.12 5.97
C ASP A 138 7.79 18.56 4.98
N GLN A 139 7.58 17.34 4.47
CA GLN A 139 8.45 16.70 3.48
C GLN A 139 7.83 16.66 2.07
N ASN A 140 6.62 16.11 1.95
CA ASN A 140 5.81 15.98 0.74
C ASN A 140 6.65 15.60 -0.51
N ARG A 141 7.44 14.53 -0.36
CA ARG A 141 8.33 14.03 -1.41
C ARG A 141 7.58 13.09 -2.33
N ASP A 142 7.99 13.07 -3.60
CA ASP A 142 7.43 12.12 -4.57
C ASP A 142 8.01 10.71 -4.42
N ILE A 143 7.39 9.77 -5.14
CA ILE A 143 7.79 8.36 -5.14
C ILE A 143 9.22 8.13 -5.67
N GLY A 144 9.71 9.02 -6.56
CA GLY A 144 11.06 8.95 -7.11
C GLY A 144 12.11 9.25 -6.04
N TYR A 145 11.88 10.30 -5.26
CA TYR A 145 12.70 10.62 -4.09
C TYR A 145 12.70 9.48 -3.06
N MET A 146 11.52 8.89 -2.76
CA MET A 146 11.42 7.75 -1.84
C MET A 146 12.27 6.57 -2.33
N LYS A 147 12.18 6.23 -3.63
CA LYS A 147 12.99 5.19 -4.27
C LYS A 147 14.48 5.49 -4.19
N ASP A 148 14.90 6.71 -4.51
CA ASP A 148 16.32 7.09 -4.47
C ASP A 148 16.88 7.09 -3.04
N TRP A 149 16.06 7.50 -2.06
CA TRP A 149 16.42 7.42 -0.65
C TRP A 149 16.62 5.96 -0.21
N LEU A 150 15.70 5.06 -0.58
CA LEU A 150 15.83 3.63 -0.29
C LEU A 150 17.07 3.02 -0.96
N LEU A 151 17.34 3.37 -2.21
CA LEU A 151 18.53 2.90 -2.91
C LEU A 151 19.81 3.33 -2.20
N LYS A 152 19.86 4.59 -1.76
CA LYS A 152 21.02 5.17 -1.07
C LYS A 152 21.24 4.59 0.33
N ASN A 153 20.17 4.36 1.10
CA ASN A 153 20.27 4.03 2.53
C ASN A 153 20.04 2.54 2.82
N CYS A 154 19.24 1.84 2.01
CA CYS A 154 18.87 0.44 2.20
C CYS A 154 19.48 -0.50 1.13
N GLY A 155 20.11 0.07 0.08
CA GLY A 155 20.71 -0.68 -1.02
C GLY A 155 19.69 -1.06 -2.11
N MET A 156 20.06 -2.02 -2.95
CA MET A 156 19.19 -2.49 -4.05
C MET A 156 17.92 -3.15 -3.52
N PRO A 157 16.77 -3.00 -4.23
CA PRO A 157 15.56 -3.75 -3.89
C PRO A 157 15.83 -5.24 -3.97
N LYS A 158 15.13 -6.04 -3.16
CA LYS A 158 15.22 -7.49 -3.26
C LYS A 158 14.57 -7.98 -4.56
N ASP A 159 15.06 -9.09 -5.11
CA ASP A 159 14.50 -9.67 -6.35
C ASP A 159 13.16 -10.38 -6.13
N LYS A 160 12.81 -10.69 -4.87
CA LYS A 160 11.57 -11.37 -4.48
C LYS A 160 11.09 -10.84 -3.13
N ILE A 161 9.79 -10.66 -2.97
CA ILE A 161 9.16 -10.24 -1.71
C ILE A 161 9.60 -11.11 -0.53
N ARG A 162 9.58 -12.44 -0.68
CA ARG A 162 10.02 -13.37 0.39
C ARG A 162 11.47 -13.17 0.85
N ALA A 163 12.34 -12.60 0.02
CA ALA A 163 13.74 -12.38 0.39
C ALA A 163 13.93 -11.27 1.45
N ILE A 164 12.90 -10.44 1.66
CA ILE A 164 12.82 -9.46 2.76
C ILE A 164 12.72 -10.16 4.12
N TYR A 165 12.08 -11.34 4.18
CA TYR A 165 11.91 -12.08 5.43
C TYR A 165 13.20 -12.79 5.82
N LYS A 166 13.82 -12.38 6.94
CA LYS A 166 14.99 -13.07 7.51
C LYS A 166 14.62 -13.81 8.78
N ASN A 167 14.68 -15.14 8.71
CA ASN A 167 14.48 -16.00 9.87
C ASN A 167 15.71 -15.95 10.80
N GLN A 168 15.47 -15.73 12.10
CA GLN A 168 16.48 -15.72 13.17
C GLN A 168 16.23 -16.85 14.19
N GLY A 169 15.57 -17.93 13.77
CA GLY A 169 15.22 -19.08 14.61
C GLY A 169 13.89 -18.89 15.33
N GLN A 170 13.91 -18.17 16.46
CA GLN A 170 12.71 -17.90 17.28
C GLN A 170 12.02 -16.57 16.93
N SER A 171 12.65 -15.77 16.07
CA SER A 171 12.16 -14.47 15.61
C SER A 171 12.44 -14.30 14.12
N TRP A 172 11.98 -13.19 13.55
CA TRP A 172 12.32 -12.78 12.21
C TRP A 172 12.49 -11.26 12.15
N VAL A 173 13.19 -10.79 11.12
CA VAL A 173 13.35 -9.35 10.84
C VAL A 173 13.01 -9.05 9.38
N SER A 174 12.51 -7.83 9.13
CA SER A 174 12.41 -7.25 7.79
C SER A 174 13.80 -6.76 7.38
N ASP A 175 14.28 -7.18 6.21
CA ASP A 175 15.53 -6.72 5.62
C ASP A 175 15.25 -6.22 4.21
N GLY A 176 15.12 -4.90 4.08
CA GLY A 176 15.01 -4.19 2.82
C GLY A 176 13.59 -4.15 2.26
N TYR A 177 13.50 -3.87 0.97
CA TYR A 177 12.24 -3.51 0.32
C TYR A 177 12.13 -4.20 -1.05
N TYR A 178 10.94 -4.14 -1.63
CA TYR A 178 10.67 -4.65 -2.98
C TYR A 178 10.00 -3.56 -3.82
N ILE A 179 10.41 -3.44 -5.08
CA ILE A 179 9.74 -2.59 -6.06
C ILE A 179 9.05 -3.48 -7.08
N ASP A 180 7.72 -3.38 -7.13
CA ASP A 180 6.89 -4.14 -8.04
C ASP A 180 6.57 -3.36 -9.31
N TYR A 181 7.06 -3.87 -10.43
CA TYR A 181 6.72 -3.40 -11.76
C TYR A 181 5.61 -4.24 -12.42
N PHE A 182 5.12 -5.29 -11.73
CA PHE A 182 4.03 -6.15 -12.16
C PHE A 182 4.24 -6.77 -13.55
N GLN A 183 5.48 -7.14 -13.87
CA GLN A 183 5.80 -7.77 -15.15
C GLN A 183 5.11 -9.13 -15.30
N ASP A 184 4.87 -9.82 -14.19
CA ASP A 184 4.14 -11.09 -14.09
C ASP A 184 2.61 -10.95 -14.20
N PHE A 185 2.07 -9.73 -14.16
CA PHE A 185 0.64 -9.45 -14.28
C PHE A 185 0.23 -9.03 -15.70
N LYS A 186 1.19 -8.90 -16.63
CA LYS A 186 0.96 -8.49 -18.03
C LYS A 186 0.24 -9.55 -18.88
N SER A 187 -0.51 -10.47 -18.27
CA SER A 187 -1.15 -11.60 -18.95
C SER A 187 -2.58 -11.90 -18.45
N LEU A 188 -3.32 -10.88 -18.00
CA LEU A 188 -4.78 -10.97 -17.80
C LEU A 188 -5.51 -10.13 -18.84
#